data_AF-A0A7J3Z4U2-F1
#
_entry.id   AF-A0A7J3Z4U2-F1
#
_cell.length_a   1.000
_cell.length_b   1.000
_cell.length_c   1.000
_cell.angle_alpha   90.00
_cell.angle_beta   90.00
_cell.angle_gamma   90.00
#
_symmetry.space_group_name_H-M   'P 1'
#
loop_
_entity.id
_entity.type
_entity.pdbx_description
1 polymer ?
#
loop_
_entity_poly.entity_id
_entity_poly.type
_entity_poly.pdbx_seq_one_letter_code
_entity_poly.pdbx_strand_id
1 'polypeptide(L)' 'MYSDIDIAIVVDNPKYKNINTIVDIKLKAEELGLPLEAPIDIKIMTEDEFKEYEGSVYRKVIKIDLEN' A
#
# COMPACT_ATOMS: atom_id res chain seq x y z
N MET A 1 17.77 -3.97 -13.34
CA MET A 1 16.95 -4.58 -12.28
C MET A 1 16.08 -3.46 -11.76
N TYR A 2 14.83 -3.40 -12.21
CA TYR A 2 13.86 -2.46 -11.63
C TYR A 2 13.66 -2.90 -10.18
N SER A 3 13.83 -1.98 -9.23
CA SER A 3 13.53 -2.29 -7.84
C SER A 3 12.02 -2.25 -7.72
N ASP A 4 11.40 -3.41 -7.48
CA ASP A 4 9.98 -3.49 -7.19
C ASP A 4 9.72 -2.79 -5.85
N ILE A 5 8.84 -1.79 -5.85
CA ILE A 5 8.44 -1.06 -4.64
C ILE A 5 7.16 -1.73 -4.14
N ASP A 6 7.26 -2.43 -3.02
CA ASP A 6 6.11 -2.99 -2.33
C ASP A 6 5.52 -1.94 -1.38
N ILE A 7 4.26 -1.58 -1.59
CA ILE A 7 3.52 -0.67 -0.72
C ILE A 7 2.46 -1.46 0.04
N ALA A 8 2.61 -1.53 1.36
CA ALA A 8 1.57 -2.05 2.25
C ALA A 8 0.70 -0.89 2.76
N ILE A 9 -0.60 -0.96 2.50
CA ILE A 9 -1.59 0.00 2.96
C ILE A 9 -2.42 -0.68 4.05
N VAL A 10 -2.33 -0.14 5.26
CA VAL A 10 -3.06 -0.65 6.42
C VAL A 10 -4.39 0.09 6.53
N VAL A 11 -5.49 -0.64 6.56
CA VAL A 11 -6.85 -0.12 6.68
C VAL A 11 -7.53 -0.65 7.94
N ASP A 12 -8.38 0.17 8.54
CA ASP A 12 -9.20 -0.19 9.70
C ASP A 12 -10.38 -1.11 9.30
N ASN A 13 -10.97 -0.88 8.13
CA ASN A 13 -12.15 -1.59 7.66
C ASN A 13 -11.80 -2.62 6.55
N PRO A 14 -11.99 -3.93 6.81
CA PRO A 14 -11.70 -4.99 5.85
C PRO A 14 -12.42 -4.88 4.51
N LYS A 15 -13.54 -4.13 4.43
CA LYS A 15 -14.28 -3.93 3.17
C LYS A 15 -13.42 -3.30 2.08
N TYR A 16 -12.41 -2.51 2.44
CA TYR A 16 -11.49 -1.87 1.50
C TYR A 16 -10.42 -2.82 0.95
N LYS A 17 -10.31 -4.03 1.51
CA LYS A 17 -9.42 -5.08 1.01
C LYS A 17 -10.05 -5.80 -0.18
N ASN A 18 -10.18 -5.08 -1.29
CA ASN A 18 -10.74 -5.59 -2.53
C ASN A 18 -9.98 -5.06 -3.75
N ILE A 19 -10.17 -5.71 -4.89
CA ILE A 19 -9.47 -5.37 -6.15
C ILE A 19 -9.83 -3.95 -6.63
N ASN A 20 -11.09 -3.52 -6.47
CA ASN A 20 -11.52 -2.20 -6.94
C ASN A 20 -10.73 -1.09 -6.22
N THR A 21 -10.51 -1.22 -4.92
CA THR A 21 -9.71 -0.26 -4.16
C THR A 21 -8.26 -0.19 -4.66
N ILE A 22 -7.66 -1.32 -5.06
CA ILE A 22 -6.31 -1.31 -5.66
C ILE A 22 -6.31 -0.58 -7.01
N VAL A 23 -7.33 -0.83 -7.84
CA VAL A 23 -7.48 -0.17 -9.15
C VAL A 23 -7.66 1.33 -8.98
N ASP A 24 -8.53 1.76 -8.08
CA ASP A 24 -8.80 3.18 -7.80
C ASP A 24 -7.53 3.90 -7.33
N ILE A 25 -6.72 3.27 -6.48
CA ILE A 25 -5.43 3.82 -6.04
C ILE A 25 -4.46 3.97 -7.21
N LYS A 26 -4.35 2.96 -8.07
CA LYS A 26 -3.45 3.01 -9.25
C LYS A 26 -3.88 4.10 -10.24
N LEU A 27 -5.17 4.20 -10.54
CA LEU A 27 -5.72 5.27 -11.38
C LEU A 27 -5.42 6.64 -10.77
N LYS A 28 -5.63 6.79 -9.45
CA LYS A 28 -5.34 8.06 -8.79
C LYS A 28 -3.85 8.40 -8.80
N ALA A 29 -2.98 7.42 -8.62
CA ALA A 29 -1.53 7.60 -8.70
C ALA A 29 -1.09 8.03 -10.11
N GLU A 30 -1.70 7.44 -11.15
CA GLU A 30 -1.49 7.84 -12.54
C GLU A 30 -1.89 9.30 -12.79
N GLU A 31 -3.07 9.72 -12.29
CA GLU A 31 -3.51 11.13 -12.37
C GLU A 31 -2.53 12.09 -11.67
N LEU A 32 -1.84 11.63 -10.62
CA LEU A 32 -0.83 12.40 -9.89
C LEU A 32 0.57 12.36 -10.57
N GLY A 33 0.70 11.67 -11.70
CA GLY A 33 1.91 11.63 -12.52
C GLY A 33 2.79 10.39 -12.32
N LEU A 34 2.32 9.36 -11.61
CA LEU A 34 3.03 8.09 -11.56
C LEU A 34 2.85 7.34 -12.89
N PRO A 35 3.94 6.90 -13.56
CA PRO A 35 3.82 6.09 -14.76
C PRO A 35 3.08 4.78 -14.49
N LEU A 36 2.21 4.36 -15.41
CA LEU A 36 1.46 3.08 -15.33
C LEU A 36 2.39 1.86 -15.23
N GLU A 37 3.56 1.97 -15.83
CA GLU A 37 4.63 0.97 -15.86
C GLU A 37 5.61 1.06 -14.69
N ALA A 38 5.34 1.93 -13.72
CA ALA A 38 6.09 1.96 -12.48
C ALA A 38 6.00 0.59 -11.78
N PRO A 39 7.13 0.01 -11.35
CA PRO A 39 7.18 -1.31 -10.71
C PRO A 39 6.69 -1.23 -9.26
N ILE A 40 5.41 -0.91 -9.06
CA ILE A 40 4.77 -0.79 -7.74
C ILE A 40 3.76 -1.90 -7.54
N ASP A 41 3.97 -2.69 -6.49
CA ASP A 41 2.98 -3.63 -5.98
C ASP A 41 2.26 -3.03 -4.77
N ILE A 42 0.94 -3.20 -4.71
CA ILE A 42 0.10 -2.61 -3.66
C ILE A 42 -0.61 -3.75 -2.94
N LYS A 43 -0.38 -3.83 -1.63
CA LYS A 43 -1.06 -4.78 -0.75
C LYS A 43 -1.89 -4.04 0.28
N ILE A 44 -3.19 -4.31 0.29
CA ILE A 44 -4.10 -3.81 1.33
C ILE A 44 -4.22 -4.87 2.43
N MET A 45 -4.06 -4.45 3.67
CA MET A 45 -4.16 -5.33 4.84
C MET A 45 -4.82 -4.62 6.02
N THR A 46 -5.33 -5.39 6.97
CA THR A 46 -5.84 -4.84 8.24
C THR A 46 -4.69 -4.58 9.21
N GLU A 47 -4.96 -3.82 10.29
CA GLU A 47 -3.98 -3.65 11.37
C GLU A 47 -3.53 -4.99 11.97
N ASP A 48 -4.48 -5.91 12.18
CA ASP A 48 -4.17 -7.21 12.79
C ASP A 48 -3.25 -8.02 11.88
N GLU A 49 -3.52 -8.03 10.57
CA GLU A 49 -2.64 -8.67 9.58
C GLU A 49 -1.27 -8.00 9.55
N PHE A 50 -1.20 -6.67 9.60
CA PHE A 50 0.06 -5.94 9.60
C PHE A 50 0.93 -6.29 10.82
N LYS A 51 0.32 -6.38 12.02
CA LYS A 51 1.01 -6.74 13.27
C LYS A 51 1.66 -8.12 13.21
N GLU A 52 1.13 -9.06 12.41
CA GLU A 52 1.76 -10.38 12.20
C GLU A 52 3.09 -10.28 11.41
N TYR A 53 3.23 -9.28 10.54
CA TYR A 53 4.43 -9.05 9.73
C TYR A 53 5.38 -8.01 10.33
N GLU A 54 4.90 -7.21 11.28
CA GLU A 54 5.68 -6.21 11.99
C GLU A 54 6.80 -6.88 12.79
N GLY A 55 8.06 -6.52 12.51
CA GLY A 55 9.24 -7.11 13.16
C GLY A 55 9.84 -8.34 12.48
N SER A 56 9.19 -8.92 11.46
CA SER A 56 9.75 -10.01 10.65
C SER A 56 10.16 -9.54 9.24
N VAL A 57 9.18 -9.25 8.40
CA VAL A 57 9.35 -8.81 7.00
C VAL A 57 9.61 -7.31 6.95
N TYR A 58 8.85 -6.53 7.72
CA TYR A 58 8.97 -5.08 7.75
C TYR A 58 9.93 -4.65 8.86
N ARG A 59 11.21 -4.45 8.49
CA ARG A 59 12.28 -4.05 9.44
C ARG A 59 12.22 -2.60 9.90
N LYS A 60 11.53 -1.75 9.15
CA LYS A 60 11.34 -0.33 9.47
C LYS A 60 9.98 0.12 8.99
N VAL A 61 9.17 0.62 9.92
CA VAL A 61 7.85 1.20 9.65
C VAL A 61 7.97 2.70 9.86
N ILE A 62 7.64 3.48 8.84
CA ILE A 62 7.55 4.94 8.95
C ILE A 62 6.06 5.26 8.94
N LYS A 63 5.56 5.73 10.09
CA LYS A 63 4.19 6.21 10.17
C LYS A 63 4.12 7.55 9.45
N ILE A 64 3.23 7.65 8.48
CA ILE A 64 2.92 8.92 7.80
C ILE A 64 1.62 9.41 8.41
N ASP A 65 1.70 10.42 9.27
CA ASP A 65 0.52 11.14 9.74
C ASP A 65 0.14 12.16 8.66
N LEU A 66 -1.02 11.97 8.03
CA LEU A 66 -1.59 12.95 7.12
C LEU A 66 -2.27 14.02 7.98
N GLU A 67 -1.65 15.20 8.10
CA GLU A 67 -2.32 16.37 8.67
C GLU A 67 -3.49 16.77 7.74
N ASN A 68 -4.69 16.90 8.32
CA ASN A 68 -5.90 17.38 7.63
C ASN A 68 -5.82 18.87 7.32
#